data_AF-A0A9W3CB45-F1
#
_entry.id   AF-A0A9W3CB45-F1
#
_cell.length_a   1.000
_cell.length_b   1.000
_cell.length_c   1.000
_cell.angle_alpha   90.00
_cell.angle_beta   90.00
_cell.angle_gamma   90.00
#
_symmetry.space_group_name_H-M   'P 1'
#
loop_
_entity.id
_entity.type
_entity.pdbx_description
1 polymer ?
#
loop_
_entity_poly.entity_id
_entity_poly.type
_entity_poly.pdbx_seq_one_letter_code
_entity_poly.pdbx_strand_id
1 'polypeptide(L)'
;MDFFLSRTNVVSAAAISLLALLGTRFFNRRSKSHQENKTMASSSITLLDPPSSLPRNWKHHVFPSFHGADVRKSFLSHIVKEFKSKGIDLFIDNDLERSKSIGPELVEAIKGSRIAIVLLSKNYASSTWCLNELVEIVKCKEEFGQTVMPLFYEVDPTDIKKQKGYFGEVFRKTCKGKRKEEIQRWKHALTEVAQITGYHSTNWETEAKMIEDTATDVSNKLNLSAPCSDFDSLVGMESHMTRMEPLLQLDSSEVRKIGIWGSPGIGKTTIARSLFNRHSQEFQLSVFVDNIKKEYAIPSSSDDYSVKLYLQKQFMSRLTNNTCVSISHLGVVEDRLKDKKVLVVLDDVDHLEQVEAMAKETYWFGPGSRIIIVTQDQRVLRASGVNYIHEVNLPSYDEALQMFCMYAFDQKYPKDGFQELAWKVKDLVGCLPLGLRVMGSYFRGMSEQEWTEALPSSRSAISSGWI
;
A
#
# COMPACT_ATOMS: atom_id res chain seq x y z
N MET A 1 -38.30 19.04 25.61
CA MET A 1 -38.21 17.83 24.77
C MET A 1 -36.74 17.56 24.45
N ASP A 2 -35.87 17.69 25.47
CA ASP A 2 -34.40 17.73 25.34
C ASP A 2 -33.68 16.85 26.38
N PHE A 3 -34.43 15.94 27.03
CA PHE A 3 -33.87 15.06 28.07
C PHE A 3 -33.73 13.60 27.62
N PHE A 4 -34.22 13.25 26.42
CA PHE A 4 -34.15 11.89 25.87
C PHE A 4 -32.96 11.62 24.93
N LEU A 5 -32.32 12.66 24.40
CA LEU A 5 -31.15 12.54 23.50
C LEU A 5 -29.80 12.53 24.25
N SER A 6 -29.78 12.87 25.54
CA SER A 6 -28.54 12.87 26.34
C SER A 6 -28.21 11.50 26.96
N ARG A 7 -29.18 10.59 27.11
CA ARG A 7 -28.96 9.26 27.71
C ARG A 7 -28.47 8.21 26.70
N THR A 8 -28.78 8.37 25.41
CA THR A 8 -28.33 7.45 24.35
C THR A 8 -26.84 7.59 24.04
N ASN A 9 -26.28 8.80 24.15
CA ASN A 9 -24.87 9.06 23.86
C ASN A 9 -23.90 8.56 24.97
N VAL A 10 -24.33 8.54 26.23
CA VAL A 10 -23.49 8.08 27.36
C VAL A 10 -23.49 6.55 27.47
N VAL A 11 -24.61 5.89 27.15
CA VAL A 11 -24.71 4.42 27.15
C VAL A 11 -23.97 3.81 25.94
N SER A 12 -23.95 4.50 24.79
CA SER A 12 -23.20 4.09 23.60
C SER A 12 -21.68 4.09 23.82
N ALA A 13 -21.13 5.09 24.52
CA ALA A 13 -19.69 5.19 24.77
C ALA A 13 -19.17 4.09 25.73
N ALA A 14 -19.96 3.74 26.75
CA ALA A 14 -19.60 2.70 27.72
C ALA A 14 -19.57 1.30 27.10
N ALA A 15 -20.52 0.99 26.21
CA ALA A 15 -20.57 -0.28 25.48
C ALA A 15 -19.35 -0.45 24.53
N ILE A 16 -18.96 0.61 23.83
CA ILE A 16 -17.85 0.56 22.87
C ILE A 16 -16.49 0.28 23.56
N SER A 17 -16.24 0.85 24.75
CA SER A 17 -15.03 0.56 25.53
C SER A 17 -14.99 -0.86 26.11
N LEU A 18 -16.15 -1.48 26.34
CA LEU A 18 -16.28 -2.79 26.97
C LEU A 18 -16.19 -3.94 25.95
N LEU A 19 -16.76 -3.75 24.75
CA LEU A 19 -16.54 -4.62 23.58
C LEU A 19 -15.04 -4.71 23.19
N ALA A 20 -14.28 -3.62 23.32
CA ALA A 20 -12.84 -3.61 23.05
C ALA A 20 -12.01 -4.36 24.10
N LEU A 21 -12.43 -4.31 25.38
CA LEU A 21 -11.81 -5.01 26.51
C LEU A 21 -12.10 -6.53 26.49
N LEU A 22 -13.26 -6.95 25.99
CA LEU A 22 -13.59 -8.35 25.78
C LEU A 22 -12.79 -8.96 24.62
N GLY A 23 -12.61 -8.21 23.53
CA GLY A 23 -11.75 -8.62 22.41
C GLY A 23 -10.31 -8.94 22.86
N THR A 24 -9.73 -8.15 23.76
CA THR A 24 -8.37 -8.37 24.27
C THR A 24 -8.27 -9.53 25.28
N ARG A 25 -9.28 -9.74 26.14
CA ARG A 25 -9.28 -10.86 27.10
C ARG A 25 -9.55 -12.22 26.45
N PHE A 26 -10.36 -12.29 25.40
CA PHE A 26 -10.63 -13.55 24.69
C PHE A 26 -9.52 -13.91 23.69
N PHE A 27 -8.90 -12.93 23.03
CA PHE A 27 -7.78 -13.16 22.10
C PHE A 27 -6.56 -13.81 22.79
N ASN A 28 -6.26 -13.42 24.03
CA ASN A 28 -5.18 -14.03 24.81
C ASN A 28 -5.48 -15.46 25.32
N ARG A 29 -6.73 -15.94 25.23
CA ARG A 29 -7.10 -17.26 25.76
C ARG A 29 -7.05 -18.39 24.73
N ARG A 30 -6.84 -18.09 23.44
CA ARG A 30 -6.97 -19.08 22.34
C ARG A 30 -5.70 -19.28 21.50
N SER A 31 -4.53 -18.81 21.93
CA SER A 31 -3.25 -19.05 21.23
C SER A 31 -2.75 -20.52 21.29
N LYS A 32 -3.56 -21.47 21.75
CA LYS A 32 -3.21 -22.90 21.80
C LYS A 32 -4.40 -23.76 21.38
N SER A 33 -4.50 -24.10 20.10
CA SER A 33 -4.87 -25.45 19.64
C SER A 33 -5.00 -25.54 18.12
N HIS A 34 -4.11 -26.37 17.57
CA HIS A 34 -4.14 -27.22 16.38
C HIS A 34 -4.84 -26.84 15.07
N GLN A 35 -4.02 -27.09 14.04
CA GLN A 35 -4.18 -27.05 12.60
C GLN A 35 -4.51 -28.46 12.11
N GLU A 36 -5.58 -28.62 11.35
CA GLU A 36 -5.82 -29.80 10.50
C GLU A 36 -6.32 -29.36 9.12
N ASN A 37 -5.59 -29.80 8.10
CA ASN A 37 -5.90 -29.59 6.68
C ASN A 37 -6.94 -30.60 6.20
N LYS A 38 -7.95 -30.15 5.44
CA LYS A 38 -8.65 -30.98 4.46
C LYS A 38 -8.96 -30.21 3.19
N THR A 39 -8.42 -30.71 2.09
CA THR A 39 -8.65 -30.30 0.70
C THR A 39 -9.89 -31.02 0.17
N MET A 40 -10.82 -30.30 -0.45
CA MET A 40 -11.77 -30.89 -1.42
C MET A 40 -12.08 -29.88 -2.52
N ALA A 41 -11.93 -30.33 -3.76
CA ALA A 41 -12.18 -29.58 -4.97
C ALA A 41 -13.69 -29.47 -5.25
N SER A 42 -14.11 -28.30 -5.73
CA SER A 42 -15.41 -28.15 -6.40
C SER A 42 -15.25 -27.24 -7.61
N SER A 43 -15.69 -27.74 -8.75
CA SER A 43 -15.61 -27.16 -10.08
C SER A 43 -16.89 -26.38 -10.39
N SER A 44 -16.78 -25.15 -10.91
CA SER A 44 -17.89 -24.51 -11.65
C SER A 44 -17.41 -23.38 -12.58
N ILE A 45 -17.64 -23.67 -13.87
CA ILE A 45 -17.81 -22.92 -15.12
C ILE A 45 -17.77 -21.38 -15.07
N THR A 46 -16.91 -20.84 -15.95
CA THR A 46 -16.59 -19.44 -16.25
C THR A 46 -17.64 -18.74 -17.14
N LEU A 47 -17.92 -17.48 -16.85
CA LEU A 47 -18.45 -16.50 -17.81
C LEU A 47 -17.36 -15.45 -18.07
N LEU A 48 -17.14 -15.15 -19.35
CA LEU A 48 -16.01 -14.37 -19.87
C LEU A 48 -16.26 -12.86 -19.69
N ASP A 49 -15.52 -12.26 -18.76
CA ASP A 49 -15.26 -10.82 -18.74
C ASP A 49 -14.10 -10.46 -19.71
N PRO A 50 -14.06 -9.24 -20.26
CA PRO A 50 -12.98 -8.78 -21.13
C PRO A 50 -11.62 -8.84 -20.41
N PRO A 51 -10.48 -8.94 -21.13
CA PRO A 51 -9.19 -9.24 -20.51
C PRO A 51 -8.76 -8.10 -19.59
N SER A 52 -9.10 -8.21 -18.30
CA SER A 52 -8.28 -7.65 -17.24
C SER A 52 -6.88 -8.21 -17.44
N SER A 53 -5.86 -7.36 -17.47
CA SER A 53 -4.45 -7.79 -17.52
C SER A 53 -4.26 -8.95 -16.55
N LEU A 54 -3.95 -10.15 -17.07
CA LEU A 54 -3.78 -11.36 -16.25
C LEU A 54 -2.93 -11.01 -15.01
N PRO A 55 -3.32 -11.44 -13.79
CA PRO A 55 -2.48 -11.24 -12.62
C PRO A 55 -1.10 -11.83 -12.94
N ARG A 56 -0.10 -10.95 -13.03
CA ARG A 56 1.26 -11.38 -13.33
C ARG A 56 1.74 -12.20 -12.14
N ASN A 57 1.97 -13.49 -12.37
CA ASN A 57 2.63 -14.36 -11.42
C ASN A 57 4.13 -14.00 -11.41
N TRP A 58 4.46 -12.94 -10.67
CA TRP A 58 5.83 -12.55 -10.41
C TRP A 58 6.50 -13.65 -9.57
N LYS A 59 7.57 -14.25 -10.09
CA LYS A 59 8.36 -15.29 -9.41
C LYS A 59 9.45 -14.70 -8.53
N HIS A 60 9.91 -13.49 -8.87
CA HIS A 60 11.01 -12.80 -8.18
C HIS A 60 10.67 -11.32 -7.98
N HIS A 61 11.21 -10.72 -6.91
CA HIS A 61 11.10 -9.28 -6.71
C HIS A 61 12.00 -8.53 -7.68
N VAL A 62 13.24 -9.00 -7.86
CA VAL A 62 14.26 -8.32 -8.66
C VAL A 62 15.01 -9.28 -9.58
N PHE A 63 15.20 -8.88 -10.84
CA PHE A 63 16.17 -9.48 -11.76
C PHE A 63 17.43 -8.62 -11.87
N PRO A 64 18.61 -9.09 -11.42
CA PRO A 64 19.86 -8.37 -11.63
C PRO A 64 20.52 -8.77 -12.95
N SER A 65 20.72 -7.82 -13.86
CA SER A 65 21.60 -7.97 -15.03
C SER A 65 22.94 -7.30 -14.77
N PHE A 66 24.04 -8.03 -14.95
CA PHE A 66 25.37 -7.56 -14.59
C PHE A 66 26.48 -8.34 -15.31
N HIS A 67 27.66 -7.73 -15.40
CA HIS A 67 28.87 -8.40 -15.88
C HIS A 67 29.54 -9.20 -14.76
N GLY A 68 29.46 -10.53 -14.83
CA GLY A 68 29.93 -11.40 -13.74
C GLY A 68 31.38 -11.17 -13.31
N ALA A 69 32.31 -10.99 -14.26
CA ALA A 69 33.73 -10.83 -13.94
C ALA A 69 34.06 -9.53 -13.19
N ASP A 70 33.24 -8.48 -13.36
CA ASP A 70 33.53 -7.16 -12.78
C ASP A 70 32.99 -7.05 -11.35
N VAL A 71 31.75 -7.52 -11.11
CA VAL A 71 30.99 -7.14 -9.90
C VAL A 71 30.51 -8.30 -9.04
N ARG A 72 30.55 -9.55 -9.51
CA ARG A 72 29.88 -10.69 -8.84
C ARG A 72 30.39 -10.91 -7.41
N LYS A 73 31.70 -10.88 -7.19
CA LYS A 73 32.34 -11.14 -5.88
C LYS A 73 32.49 -9.91 -5.00
N SER A 74 32.24 -8.72 -5.53
CA SER A 74 32.44 -7.43 -4.84
C SER A 74 31.08 -6.74 -4.68
N PHE A 75 30.82 -5.70 -5.47
CA PHE A 75 29.67 -4.81 -5.35
C PHE A 75 28.32 -5.55 -5.36
N LEU A 76 28.13 -6.52 -6.26
CA LEU A 76 26.88 -7.28 -6.32
C LEU A 76 26.65 -8.13 -5.07
N SER A 77 27.70 -8.68 -4.48
CA SER A 77 27.57 -9.52 -3.27
C SER A 77 27.02 -8.71 -2.09
N HIS A 78 27.40 -7.43 -2.00
CA HIS A 78 26.89 -6.50 -1.00
C HIS A 78 25.44 -6.08 -1.29
N ILE A 79 25.09 -5.80 -2.56
CA ILE A 79 23.69 -5.57 -2.97
C ILE A 79 22.81 -6.74 -2.57
N VAL A 80 23.22 -7.97 -2.91
CA VAL A 80 22.44 -9.18 -2.59
C VAL A 80 22.26 -9.33 -1.08
N LYS A 81 23.30 -9.04 -0.29
CA LYS A 81 23.21 -9.07 1.17
C LYS A 81 22.20 -8.05 1.70
N GLU A 82 22.29 -6.80 1.26
CA GLU A 82 21.43 -5.70 1.74
C GLU A 82 19.97 -5.89 1.33
N PHE A 83 19.74 -6.40 0.12
CA PHE A 83 18.41 -6.71 -0.37
C PHE A 83 17.77 -7.83 0.45
N LYS A 84 18.54 -8.89 0.75
CA LYS A 84 18.07 -9.97 1.63
C LYS A 84 17.74 -9.47 3.03
N SER A 85 18.52 -8.54 3.61
CA SER A 85 18.17 -7.96 4.92
C SER A 85 16.90 -7.12 4.91
N LYS A 86 16.46 -6.63 3.75
CA LYS A 86 15.17 -5.94 3.56
C LYS A 86 14.05 -6.84 3.03
N GLY A 87 14.24 -8.17 3.01
CA GLY A 87 13.22 -9.12 2.53
C GLY A 87 12.97 -9.07 1.03
N ILE A 88 13.95 -8.59 0.25
CA ILE A 88 13.86 -8.52 -1.21
C ILE A 88 14.48 -9.78 -1.82
N ASP A 89 13.71 -10.45 -2.68
CA ASP A 89 14.09 -11.72 -3.30
C ASP A 89 14.58 -11.46 -4.72
N LEU A 90 15.89 -11.67 -4.94
CA LEU A 90 16.47 -11.56 -6.27
C LEU A 90 16.51 -12.92 -6.95
N PHE A 91 16.38 -12.91 -8.27
CA PHE A 91 16.86 -14.00 -9.10
C PHE A 91 18.39 -14.07 -8.98
N ILE A 92 18.91 -15.19 -8.47
CA ILE A 92 20.35 -15.44 -8.38
C ILE A 92 20.73 -16.46 -9.44
N ASP A 93 21.37 -15.97 -10.49
CA ASP A 93 22.04 -16.82 -11.47
C ASP A 93 23.32 -17.40 -10.84
N ASN A 94 23.22 -18.62 -10.31
CA ASN A 94 24.34 -19.34 -9.70
C ASN A 94 25.32 -19.92 -10.73
N ASP A 95 24.98 -19.91 -12.03
CA ASP A 95 25.80 -20.56 -13.03
C ASP A 95 27.01 -19.71 -13.42
N LEU A 96 28.15 -20.39 -13.47
CA LEU A 96 29.44 -19.85 -13.90
C LEU A 96 29.62 -19.89 -15.42
N GLU A 97 28.84 -20.69 -16.14
CA GLU A 97 28.97 -20.88 -17.60
C GLU A 97 27.79 -20.26 -18.36
N ARG A 98 27.78 -18.93 -18.45
CA ARG A 98 26.87 -18.20 -19.33
C ARG A 98 27.21 -18.52 -20.79
N SER A 99 26.27 -19.13 -21.51
CA SER A 99 26.42 -19.49 -22.92
C SER A 99 26.33 -18.25 -23.84
N LYS A 100 26.24 -18.43 -25.18
CA LYS A 100 26.12 -17.29 -26.11
C LYS A 100 24.68 -16.73 -26.21
N SER A 101 23.67 -17.51 -25.83
CA SER A 101 22.24 -17.17 -25.93
C SER A 101 21.51 -17.41 -24.62
N ILE A 102 20.66 -16.46 -24.25
CA ILE A 102 19.80 -16.56 -23.06
C ILE A 102 18.85 -17.74 -23.23
N GLY A 103 18.91 -18.68 -22.29
CA GLY A 103 18.00 -19.82 -22.25
C GLY A 103 16.57 -19.37 -21.96
N PRO A 104 15.56 -20.18 -22.33
CA PRO A 104 14.15 -19.87 -22.07
C PRO A 104 13.87 -19.60 -20.59
N GLU A 105 14.56 -20.29 -19.68
CA GLU A 105 14.44 -20.06 -18.24
C GLU A 105 14.80 -18.65 -17.81
N LEU A 106 15.86 -18.07 -18.39
CA LEU A 106 16.31 -16.73 -18.04
C LEU A 106 15.39 -15.66 -18.64
N VAL A 107 14.83 -15.89 -19.84
CA VAL A 107 13.76 -15.05 -20.40
C VAL A 107 12.54 -15.04 -19.47
N GLU A 108 12.13 -16.21 -18.98
CA GLU A 108 11.02 -16.33 -18.03
C GLU A 108 11.34 -15.68 -16.68
N ALA A 109 12.59 -15.72 -16.22
CA ALA A 109 13.02 -15.03 -15.00
C ALA A 109 12.96 -13.51 -15.18
N ILE A 110 13.40 -12.97 -16.33
CA ILE A 110 13.31 -11.54 -16.65
C ILE A 110 11.84 -11.11 -16.66
N LYS A 111 10.99 -11.80 -17.42
CA LYS A 111 9.54 -11.51 -17.49
C LYS A 111 8.83 -11.67 -16.16
N GLY A 112 9.24 -12.67 -15.38
CA GLY A 112 8.69 -13.01 -14.07
C GLY A 112 9.19 -12.14 -12.92
N SER A 113 9.99 -11.10 -13.18
CA SER A 113 10.52 -10.21 -12.13
C SER A 113 9.83 -8.85 -12.13
N ARG A 114 9.52 -8.30 -10.95
CA ARG A 114 8.83 -6.99 -10.84
C ARG A 114 9.72 -5.82 -11.26
N ILE A 115 10.97 -5.88 -10.84
CA ILE A 115 11.99 -4.85 -11.10
C ILE A 115 13.19 -5.49 -11.77
N ALA A 116 13.72 -4.88 -12.82
CA ALA A 116 15.01 -5.25 -13.41
C ALA A 116 16.07 -4.22 -13.00
N ILE A 117 17.12 -4.66 -12.32
CA ILE A 117 18.29 -3.83 -12.00
C ILE A 117 19.37 -4.11 -13.03
N VAL A 118 19.83 -3.07 -13.73
CA VAL A 118 20.90 -3.19 -14.73
C VAL A 118 22.17 -2.55 -14.18
N LEU A 119 23.09 -3.39 -13.71
CA LEU A 119 24.38 -2.97 -13.17
C LEU A 119 25.41 -2.86 -14.29
N LEU A 120 25.60 -1.64 -14.77
CA LEU A 120 26.46 -1.29 -15.90
C LEU A 120 27.86 -1.02 -15.41
N SER A 121 28.82 -1.85 -15.84
CA SER A 121 30.25 -1.71 -15.59
C SER A 121 31.02 -1.44 -16.89
N LYS A 122 32.30 -1.11 -16.78
CA LYS A 122 33.19 -0.84 -17.93
C LYS A 122 33.22 -1.99 -18.95
N ASN A 123 33.12 -3.24 -18.52
CA ASN A 123 33.14 -4.41 -19.40
C ASN A 123 31.77 -5.04 -19.66
N TYR A 124 30.65 -4.42 -19.25
CA TYR A 124 29.32 -4.99 -19.46
C TYR A 124 29.04 -5.37 -20.92
N ALA A 125 29.41 -4.50 -21.86
CA ALA A 125 29.27 -4.73 -23.28
C ALA A 125 30.23 -5.78 -23.90
N SER A 126 31.15 -6.35 -23.11
CA SER A 126 32.01 -7.45 -23.57
C SER A 126 31.26 -8.78 -23.69
N SER A 127 30.14 -8.93 -22.98
CA SER A 127 29.38 -10.17 -22.91
C SER A 127 28.12 -10.08 -23.77
N THR A 128 28.01 -10.94 -24.79
CA THR A 128 26.77 -11.06 -25.58
C THR A 128 25.59 -11.48 -24.73
N TRP A 129 25.83 -12.22 -23.64
CA TRP A 129 24.80 -12.60 -22.68
C TRP A 129 24.21 -11.38 -21.98
N CYS A 130 25.04 -10.50 -21.42
CA CYS A 130 24.60 -9.26 -20.77
C CYS A 130 23.80 -8.38 -21.75
N LEU A 131 24.28 -8.25 -23.00
CA LEU A 131 23.61 -7.48 -24.03
C LEU A 131 22.25 -8.07 -24.45
N ASN A 132 22.13 -9.39 -24.49
CA ASN A 132 20.86 -10.05 -24.77
C ASN A 132 19.88 -9.90 -23.59
N GLU A 133 20.37 -9.88 -22.35
CA GLU A 133 19.51 -9.72 -21.16
C GLU A 133 18.91 -8.32 -21.19
N LEU A 134 19.76 -7.34 -21.50
CA LEU A 134 19.36 -5.96 -21.65
C LEU A 134 18.29 -5.76 -22.73
N VAL A 135 18.40 -6.47 -23.86
CA VAL A 135 17.39 -6.41 -24.92
C VAL A 135 16.05 -6.94 -24.43
N GLU A 136 16.03 -8.08 -23.72
CA GLU A 136 14.78 -8.63 -23.18
C GLU A 136 14.19 -7.75 -22.08
N ILE A 137 15.03 -7.14 -21.23
CA ILE A 137 14.59 -6.18 -20.20
C ILE A 137 13.93 -4.96 -20.82
N VAL A 138 14.54 -4.36 -21.86
CA VAL A 138 13.96 -3.19 -22.54
C VAL A 138 12.65 -3.56 -23.22
N LYS A 139 12.59 -4.74 -23.85
CA LYS A 139 11.34 -5.27 -24.39
C LYS A 139 10.26 -5.42 -23.31
N CYS A 140 10.60 -5.97 -22.15
CA CYS A 140 9.66 -6.10 -21.03
C CYS A 140 9.23 -4.73 -20.46
N LYS A 141 10.12 -3.75 -20.41
CA LYS A 141 9.75 -2.37 -20.03
C LYS A 141 8.70 -1.81 -20.98
N GLU A 142 8.88 -1.96 -22.28
CA GLU A 142 8.00 -1.41 -23.32
C GLU A 142 6.66 -2.15 -23.42
N GLU A 143 6.68 -3.48 -23.48
CA GLU A 143 5.46 -4.30 -23.63
C GLU A 143 4.67 -4.42 -22.33
N PHE A 144 5.36 -4.45 -21.19
CA PHE A 144 4.79 -4.83 -19.91
C PHE A 144 4.84 -3.74 -18.85
N GLY A 145 5.50 -2.61 -19.09
CA GLY A 145 5.68 -1.56 -18.07
C GLY A 145 6.54 -2.03 -16.90
N GLN A 146 7.41 -3.03 -17.10
CA GLN A 146 8.34 -3.50 -16.07
C GLN A 146 9.23 -2.34 -15.61
N THR A 147 9.41 -2.20 -14.29
CA THR A 147 10.27 -1.15 -13.74
C THR A 147 11.74 -1.52 -13.96
N VAL A 148 12.51 -0.61 -14.57
CA VAL A 148 13.94 -0.80 -14.84
C VAL A 148 14.75 0.26 -14.09
N MET A 149 15.78 -0.17 -13.37
CA MET A 149 16.65 0.70 -12.56
C MET A 149 18.11 0.48 -12.95
N PRO A 150 18.75 1.42 -13.67
CA PRO A 150 20.17 1.33 -13.97
C PRO A 150 21.03 1.75 -12.77
N LEU A 151 22.12 1.01 -12.55
CA LEU A 151 23.22 1.33 -11.64
C LEU A 151 24.50 1.48 -12.48
N PHE A 152 25.00 2.70 -12.59
CA PHE A 152 26.23 3.02 -13.33
C PHE A 152 27.43 2.89 -12.39
N TYR A 153 28.13 1.75 -12.49
CA TYR A 153 29.28 1.42 -11.66
C TYR A 153 30.59 1.77 -12.37
N GLU A 154 31.22 2.85 -11.89
CA GLU A 154 32.47 3.41 -12.44
C GLU A 154 32.42 3.68 -13.95
N VAL A 155 31.26 4.05 -14.48
CA VAL A 155 31.07 4.29 -15.91
C VAL A 155 30.21 5.53 -16.12
N ASP A 156 30.55 6.31 -17.16
CA ASP A 156 29.73 7.45 -17.58
C ASP A 156 28.55 6.96 -18.44
N PRO A 157 27.29 7.24 -18.06
CA PRO A 157 26.12 6.93 -18.87
C PRO A 157 26.19 7.50 -20.28
N THR A 158 26.88 8.61 -20.50
CA THR A 158 27.08 9.23 -21.82
C THR A 158 27.85 8.31 -22.75
N ASP A 159 28.87 7.63 -22.23
CA ASP A 159 29.66 6.65 -22.99
C ASP A 159 28.83 5.41 -23.32
N ILE A 160 27.92 5.01 -22.43
CA ILE A 160 26.98 3.91 -22.68
C ILE A 160 25.96 4.31 -23.74
N LYS A 161 25.32 5.48 -23.59
CA LYS A 161 24.29 6.01 -24.50
C LYS A 161 24.81 6.18 -25.92
N LYS A 162 26.04 6.69 -26.07
CA LYS A 162 26.65 6.94 -27.38
C LYS A 162 27.52 5.76 -27.86
N GLN A 163 27.71 4.74 -27.01
CA GLN A 163 28.66 3.65 -27.19
C GLN A 163 30.05 4.17 -27.60
N LYS A 164 30.59 5.10 -26.81
CA LYS A 164 31.90 5.76 -27.02
C LYS A 164 32.86 5.46 -25.85
N GLY A 165 34.06 6.03 -25.93
CA GLY A 165 35.11 5.82 -24.92
C GLY A 165 35.52 4.35 -24.83
N TYR A 166 36.01 3.96 -23.65
CA TYR A 166 36.42 2.58 -23.37
C TYR A 166 35.27 1.58 -23.55
N PHE A 167 34.08 1.92 -23.03
CA PHE A 167 32.89 1.08 -23.15
C PHE A 167 32.53 0.80 -24.62
N GLY A 168 32.61 1.83 -25.47
CA GLY A 168 32.40 1.72 -26.91
C GLY A 168 33.44 0.86 -27.63
N GLU A 169 34.70 0.92 -27.21
CA GLU A 169 35.75 0.04 -27.75
C GLU A 169 35.49 -1.43 -27.43
N VAL A 170 35.09 -1.72 -26.18
CA VAL A 170 34.69 -3.06 -25.74
C VAL A 170 33.48 -3.54 -26.55
N PHE A 171 32.43 -2.72 -26.66
CA PHE A 171 31.25 -3.04 -27.45
C PHE A 171 31.57 -3.32 -28.92
N ARG A 172 32.45 -2.52 -29.55
CA ARG A 172 32.85 -2.71 -30.95
C ARG A 172 33.61 -4.02 -31.15
N LYS A 173 34.43 -4.46 -30.18
CA LYS A 173 35.07 -5.78 -30.22
C LYS A 173 34.02 -6.90 -30.20
N THR A 174 33.02 -6.81 -29.32
CA THR A 174 31.90 -7.77 -29.24
C THR A 174 31.07 -7.83 -30.51
N CYS A 175 30.91 -6.70 -31.21
CA CYS A 175 30.17 -6.62 -32.47
C CYS A 175 30.88 -7.25 -33.67
N LYS A 176 32.19 -7.55 -33.60
CA LYS A 176 32.92 -8.15 -34.72
C LYS A 176 32.33 -9.53 -35.07
N GLY A 177 31.98 -9.73 -36.33
CA GLY A 177 31.40 -10.99 -36.82
C GLY A 177 29.93 -11.20 -36.43
N LYS A 178 29.23 -10.19 -35.91
CA LYS A 178 27.80 -10.25 -35.57
C LYS A 178 26.93 -9.68 -36.68
N ARG A 179 25.65 -10.10 -36.71
CA ARG A 179 24.68 -9.60 -37.70
C ARG A 179 24.32 -8.16 -37.40
N LYS A 180 24.09 -7.35 -38.44
CA LYS A 180 23.72 -5.93 -38.29
C LYS A 180 22.47 -5.74 -37.40
N GLU A 181 21.46 -6.57 -37.58
CA GLU A 181 20.22 -6.54 -36.80
C GLU A 181 20.44 -6.78 -35.30
N GLU A 182 21.34 -7.70 -34.95
CA GLU A 182 21.71 -8.01 -33.57
C GLU A 182 22.42 -6.81 -32.92
N ILE A 183 23.38 -6.22 -33.64
CA ILE A 183 24.10 -5.02 -33.19
C ILE A 183 23.13 -3.86 -32.97
N GLN A 184 22.14 -3.67 -33.84
CA GLN A 184 21.17 -2.58 -33.69
C GLN A 184 20.27 -2.77 -32.48
N ARG A 185 19.81 -4.00 -32.20
CA ARG A 185 19.05 -4.30 -30.97
C ARG A 185 19.85 -3.98 -29.71
N TRP A 186 21.13 -4.35 -29.66
CA TRP A 186 21.99 -4.03 -28.52
C TRP A 186 22.22 -2.52 -28.37
N LYS A 187 22.47 -1.80 -29.46
CA LYS A 187 22.63 -0.34 -29.43
C LYS A 187 21.38 0.36 -28.91
N HIS A 188 20.21 -0.06 -29.40
CA HIS A 188 18.94 0.48 -28.95
C HIS A 188 18.75 0.26 -27.45
N ALA A 189 18.93 -0.98 -26.96
CA ALA A 189 18.74 -1.31 -25.55
C ALA A 189 19.72 -0.54 -24.62
N LEU A 190 21.00 -0.41 -25.02
CA LEU A 190 21.98 0.41 -24.28
C LEU A 190 21.60 1.89 -24.25
N THR A 191 21.06 2.40 -25.36
CA THR A 191 20.64 3.80 -25.49
C THR A 191 19.39 4.09 -24.64
N GLU A 192 18.45 3.15 -24.59
CA GLU A 192 17.24 3.25 -23.78
C GLU A 192 17.55 3.21 -22.27
N VAL A 193 18.35 2.23 -21.83
CA VAL A 193 18.68 2.13 -20.40
C VAL A 193 19.53 3.30 -19.91
N ALA A 194 20.44 3.81 -20.74
CA ALA A 194 21.25 4.99 -20.36
C ALA A 194 20.47 6.30 -20.28
N GLN A 195 19.21 6.34 -20.75
CA GLN A 195 18.32 7.50 -20.60
C GLN A 195 17.49 7.46 -19.31
N ILE A 196 17.38 6.30 -18.67
CA ILE A 196 16.64 6.15 -17.42
C ILE A 196 17.47 6.76 -16.29
N THR A 197 16.84 7.55 -15.42
CA THR A 197 17.46 8.05 -14.20
C THR A 197 17.87 6.88 -13.32
N GLY A 198 19.15 6.80 -12.98
CA GLY A 198 19.72 5.72 -12.19
C GLY A 198 20.66 6.21 -11.11
N TYR A 199 21.35 5.27 -10.46
CA TYR A 199 22.35 5.59 -9.45
C TYR A 199 23.74 5.55 -10.08
N HIS A 200 24.57 6.54 -9.79
CA HIS A 200 25.92 6.65 -10.34
C HIS A 200 26.91 6.51 -9.20
N SER A 201 27.78 5.51 -9.23
CA SER A 201 28.70 5.25 -8.10
C SER A 201 29.62 6.44 -7.79
N THR A 202 29.93 7.26 -8.79
CA THR A 202 30.75 8.48 -8.64
C THR A 202 30.08 9.60 -7.83
N ASN A 203 28.76 9.56 -7.66
CA ASN A 203 28.00 10.59 -6.96
C ASN A 203 27.85 10.30 -5.45
N TRP A 204 28.43 9.20 -4.97
CA TRP A 204 28.31 8.76 -3.59
C TRP A 204 29.65 8.82 -2.88
N GLU A 205 29.62 9.20 -1.59
CA GLU A 205 30.81 9.17 -0.73
C GLU A 205 31.30 7.73 -0.49
N THR A 206 30.37 6.77 -0.39
CA THR A 206 30.67 5.35 -0.19
C THR A 206 29.70 4.45 -0.95
N GLU A 207 30.19 3.30 -1.42
CA GLU A 207 29.36 2.26 -2.04
C GLU A 207 28.29 1.73 -1.07
N ALA A 208 28.61 1.62 0.22
CA ALA A 208 27.67 1.14 1.24
C ALA A 208 26.40 2.00 1.30
N LYS A 209 26.55 3.33 1.30
CA LYS A 209 25.41 4.26 1.32
C LYS A 209 24.59 4.18 0.03
N MET A 210 25.25 4.07 -1.12
CA MET A 210 24.57 3.86 -2.40
C MET A 210 23.72 2.58 -2.39
N ILE A 211 24.26 1.49 -1.84
CA ILE A 211 23.57 0.19 -1.75
C ILE A 211 22.37 0.28 -0.79
N GLU A 212 22.54 0.91 0.38
CA GLU A 212 21.45 1.12 1.35
C GLU A 212 20.30 1.92 0.75
N ASP A 213 20.60 3.03 0.07
CA ASP A 213 19.58 3.89 -0.55
C ASP A 213 18.92 3.19 -1.73
N THR A 214 19.68 2.47 -2.55
CA THR A 214 19.14 1.64 -3.64
C THR A 214 18.19 0.57 -3.10
N ALA A 215 18.58 -0.15 -2.04
CA ALA A 215 17.76 -1.20 -1.44
C ALA A 215 16.48 -0.63 -0.81
N THR A 216 16.56 0.56 -0.21
CA THR A 216 15.41 1.28 0.34
C THR A 216 14.43 1.71 -0.74
N ASP A 217 14.93 2.26 -1.85
CA ASP A 217 14.09 2.65 -3.00
C ASP A 217 13.41 1.43 -3.65
N VAL A 218 14.14 0.33 -3.84
CA VAL A 218 13.57 -0.93 -4.35
C VAL A 218 12.49 -1.46 -3.41
N SER A 219 12.73 -1.49 -2.10
CA SER A 219 11.74 -1.91 -1.11
C SER A 219 10.46 -1.05 -1.19
N ASN A 220 10.62 0.28 -1.26
CA ASN A 220 9.50 1.20 -1.40
C ASN A 220 8.70 0.96 -2.69
N LYS A 221 9.38 0.76 -3.83
CA LYS A 221 8.72 0.44 -5.11
C LYS A 221 7.96 -0.88 -5.06
N LEU A 222 8.50 -1.90 -4.39
CA LEU A 222 7.83 -3.19 -4.19
C LEU A 222 6.59 -3.06 -3.30
N ASN A 223 6.66 -2.26 -2.24
CA ASN A 223 5.52 -1.99 -1.37
C ASN A 223 4.41 -1.24 -2.12
N LEU A 224 4.77 -0.21 -2.89
CA LEU A 224 3.83 0.60 -3.69
C LEU A 224 3.14 -0.20 -4.80
N SER A 225 3.81 -1.20 -5.38
CA SER A 225 3.24 -2.04 -6.43
C SER A 225 2.63 -3.35 -5.92
N ALA A 226 2.58 -3.57 -4.61
CA ALA A 226 1.99 -4.78 -4.04
C ALA A 226 0.46 -4.72 -4.18
N PRO A 227 -0.19 -5.73 -4.77
CA PRO A 227 -1.65 -5.77 -4.82
C PRO A 227 -2.21 -5.88 -3.39
N CYS A 228 -3.12 -4.98 -3.03
CA CYS A 228 -3.78 -5.01 -1.73
C CYS A 228 -5.10 -5.77 -1.85
N SER A 229 -5.15 -7.00 -1.33
CA SER A 229 -6.37 -7.80 -1.24
C SER A 229 -7.09 -7.67 0.09
N ASP A 230 -6.57 -6.86 1.02
CA ASP A 230 -7.09 -6.69 2.39
C ASP A 230 -8.56 -6.26 2.42
N PHE A 231 -9.06 -5.67 1.32
CA PHE A 231 -10.41 -5.11 1.21
C PHE A 231 -11.35 -5.92 0.31
N ASP A 232 -10.86 -6.93 -0.42
CA ASP A 232 -11.66 -7.73 -1.37
C ASP A 232 -12.77 -8.53 -0.68
N SER A 233 -12.53 -8.88 0.59
CA SER A 233 -13.47 -9.61 1.43
C SER A 233 -14.50 -8.73 2.14
N LEU A 234 -14.36 -7.39 2.06
CA LEU A 234 -15.23 -6.47 2.77
C LEU A 234 -16.57 -6.28 2.07
N VAL A 235 -17.63 -6.57 2.81
CA VAL A 235 -19.01 -6.42 2.35
C VAL A 235 -19.37 -4.94 2.19
N GLY A 236 -20.06 -4.58 1.11
CA GLY A 236 -20.59 -3.24 0.87
C GLY A 236 -19.56 -2.17 0.48
N MET A 237 -18.27 -2.53 0.35
CA MET A 237 -17.22 -1.55 0.05
C MET A 237 -17.40 -0.90 -1.32
N GLU A 238 -17.80 -1.67 -2.35
CA GLU A 238 -17.96 -1.12 -3.70
C GLU A 238 -19.08 -0.07 -3.79
N SER A 239 -20.14 -0.22 -2.98
CA SER A 239 -21.20 0.79 -2.82
C SER A 239 -20.66 2.09 -2.21
N HIS A 240 -19.72 2.02 -1.27
CA HIS A 240 -19.05 3.20 -0.75
C HIS A 240 -18.12 3.82 -1.80
N MET A 241 -17.37 3.02 -2.56
CA MET A 241 -16.47 3.53 -3.61
C MET A 241 -17.24 4.24 -4.72
N THR A 242 -18.34 3.67 -5.19
CA THR A 242 -19.24 4.28 -6.17
C THR A 242 -19.77 5.64 -5.70
N ARG A 243 -20.11 5.77 -4.41
CA ARG A 243 -20.57 7.04 -3.82
C ARG A 243 -19.46 8.06 -3.64
N MET A 244 -18.23 7.60 -3.43
CA MET A 244 -17.05 8.47 -3.27
C MET A 244 -16.52 8.99 -4.61
N GLU A 245 -16.67 8.24 -5.69
CA GLU A 245 -16.20 8.58 -7.03
C GLU A 245 -16.58 10.01 -7.50
N PRO A 246 -17.85 10.46 -7.42
CA PRO A 246 -18.20 11.84 -7.80
C PRO A 246 -17.61 12.91 -6.86
N LEU A 247 -17.39 12.58 -5.58
CA LEU A 247 -16.76 13.50 -4.62
C LEU A 247 -15.27 13.67 -4.93
N LEU A 248 -14.61 12.56 -5.27
CA LEU A 248 -13.22 12.55 -5.71
C LEU A 248 -13.04 13.26 -7.04
N GLN A 249 -13.78 12.87 -8.10
CA GLN A 249 -13.61 13.36 -9.46
C GLN A 249 -12.14 13.45 -9.88
N LEU A 250 -11.44 12.31 -9.93
CA LEU A 250 -9.97 12.25 -10.06
C LEU A 250 -9.44 12.90 -11.35
N ASP A 251 -10.27 13.04 -12.38
CA ASP A 251 -9.94 13.72 -13.64
C ASP A 251 -9.93 15.26 -13.53
N SER A 252 -10.45 15.83 -12.43
CA SER A 252 -10.47 17.28 -12.19
C SER A 252 -9.14 17.78 -11.64
N SER A 253 -8.67 18.93 -12.15
CA SER A 253 -7.51 19.66 -11.64
C SER A 253 -7.79 20.46 -10.36
N GLU A 254 -9.03 20.52 -9.90
CA GLU A 254 -9.41 21.17 -8.63
C GLU A 254 -8.69 20.50 -7.44
N VAL A 255 -8.38 21.27 -6.40
CA VAL A 255 -7.95 20.72 -5.11
C VAL A 255 -9.16 20.58 -4.19
N ARG A 256 -9.47 19.36 -3.76
CA ARG A 256 -10.68 19.08 -2.97
C ARG A 256 -10.38 18.64 -1.56
N LYS A 257 -11.12 19.21 -0.61
CA LYS A 257 -11.27 18.67 0.75
C LYS A 257 -12.58 17.89 0.84
N ILE A 258 -12.49 16.64 1.27
CA ILE A 258 -13.60 15.70 1.34
C ILE A 258 -13.70 15.19 2.78
N GLY A 259 -14.89 15.20 3.36
CA GLY A 259 -15.17 14.69 4.69
C GLY A 259 -15.77 13.29 4.62
N ILE A 260 -15.25 12.34 5.39
CA ILE A 260 -15.92 11.07 5.69
C ILE A 260 -16.43 11.15 7.12
N TRP A 261 -17.75 11.16 7.29
CA TRP A 261 -18.40 11.40 8.56
C TRP A 261 -19.39 10.29 8.93
N GLY A 262 -19.63 10.11 10.23
CA GLY A 262 -20.54 9.09 10.75
C GLY A 262 -20.16 8.59 12.14
N SER A 263 -21.01 7.75 12.72
CA SER A 263 -20.88 7.24 14.08
C SER A 263 -19.59 6.43 14.32
N PRO A 264 -19.10 6.32 15.57
CA PRO A 264 -18.00 5.41 15.91
C PRO A 264 -18.31 3.97 15.50
N GLY A 265 -17.32 3.23 15.01
CA GLY A 265 -17.48 1.82 14.64
C GLY A 265 -18.24 1.52 13.34
N ILE A 266 -18.67 2.56 12.60
CA ILE A 266 -19.42 2.40 11.34
C ILE A 266 -18.55 2.01 10.13
N GLY A 267 -17.21 2.08 10.26
CA GLY A 267 -16.28 1.69 9.18
C GLY A 267 -15.65 2.84 8.39
N LYS A 268 -15.70 4.09 8.87
CA LYS A 268 -15.10 5.26 8.19
C LYS A 268 -13.63 5.08 7.84
N THR A 269 -12.79 4.70 8.81
CA THR A 269 -11.36 4.43 8.63
C THR A 269 -11.14 3.34 7.58
N THR A 270 -11.97 2.30 7.59
CA THR A 270 -11.89 1.20 6.62
C THR A 270 -12.18 1.66 5.20
N ILE A 271 -13.20 2.51 5.01
CA ILE A 271 -13.52 3.12 3.71
C ILE A 271 -12.37 4.00 3.24
N ALA A 272 -11.88 4.89 4.10
CA ALA A 272 -10.78 5.81 3.76
C ALA A 272 -9.50 5.04 3.38
N ARG A 273 -9.22 3.94 4.08
CA ARG A 273 -8.05 3.09 3.81
C ARG A 273 -8.17 2.33 2.50
N SER A 274 -9.36 1.79 2.21
CA SER A 274 -9.63 1.13 0.93
C SER A 274 -9.47 2.10 -0.25
N LEU A 275 -9.98 3.33 -0.10
CA LEU A 275 -9.82 4.40 -1.09
C LEU A 275 -8.36 4.80 -1.28
N PHE A 276 -7.62 4.99 -0.18
CA PHE A 276 -6.20 5.33 -0.22
C PHE A 276 -5.39 4.28 -0.96
N ASN A 277 -5.61 3.00 -0.65
CA ASN A 277 -4.88 1.90 -1.29
C ASN A 277 -5.24 1.77 -2.78
N ARG A 278 -6.49 2.05 -3.16
CA ARG A 278 -6.94 2.02 -4.56
C ARG A 278 -6.29 3.13 -5.40
N HIS A 279 -6.14 4.33 -4.86
CA HIS A 279 -5.77 5.51 -5.65
C HIS A 279 -4.40 6.13 -5.36
N SER A 280 -3.71 5.73 -4.29
CA SER A 280 -2.42 6.35 -3.88
C SER A 280 -1.38 6.44 -5.01
N GLN A 281 -1.32 5.43 -5.88
CA GLN A 281 -0.37 5.38 -7.00
C GLN A 281 -0.67 6.38 -8.13
N GLU A 282 -1.87 6.97 -8.15
CA GLU A 282 -2.25 7.99 -9.14
C GLU A 282 -1.79 9.42 -8.76
N PHE A 283 -1.14 9.55 -7.61
CA PHE A 283 -0.65 10.80 -7.04
C PHE A 283 0.88 10.79 -6.92
N GLN A 284 1.49 11.97 -6.98
CA GLN A 284 2.95 12.11 -6.87
C GLN A 284 3.42 11.82 -5.45
N LEU A 285 2.63 12.21 -4.46
CA LEU A 285 2.85 11.93 -3.05
C LEU A 285 1.52 11.51 -2.42
N SER A 286 1.57 10.54 -1.52
CA SER A 286 0.38 10.05 -0.83
C SER A 286 0.70 9.74 0.61
N VAL A 287 -0.17 10.11 1.56
CA VAL A 287 0.00 9.76 2.97
C VAL A 287 -1.33 9.43 3.63
N PHE A 288 -1.32 8.37 4.43
CA PHE A 288 -2.40 8.03 5.36
C PHE A 288 -1.90 8.31 6.77
N VAL A 289 -2.46 9.34 7.42
CA VAL A 289 -2.14 9.69 8.81
C VAL A 289 -3.18 9.01 9.70
N ASP A 290 -2.81 7.86 10.27
CA ASP A 290 -3.70 7.03 11.10
C ASP A 290 -3.83 7.56 12.54
N ASN A 291 -5.00 7.35 13.15
CA ASN A 291 -5.28 7.61 14.58
C ASN A 291 -4.79 8.96 15.13
N ILE A 292 -5.08 10.08 14.44
CA ILE A 292 -4.60 11.41 14.84
C ILE A 292 -5.00 11.73 16.28
N LYS A 293 -6.24 11.44 16.67
CA LYS A 293 -6.71 11.60 18.05
C LYS A 293 -5.81 10.96 19.12
N LYS A 294 -5.26 9.76 18.87
CA LYS A 294 -4.43 9.04 19.85
C LYS A 294 -2.98 9.48 19.82
N GLU A 295 -2.43 9.69 18.62
CA GLU A 295 -1.03 10.06 18.44
C GLU A 295 -0.75 11.51 18.89
N TYR A 296 -1.77 12.37 18.89
CA TYR A 296 -1.63 13.80 19.13
C TYR A 296 -2.48 14.29 20.29
N ALA A 297 -2.46 13.57 21.42
CA ALA A 297 -3.00 14.07 22.67
C ALA A 297 -2.25 15.35 23.06
N ILE A 298 -2.91 16.51 22.88
CA ILE A 298 -2.33 17.83 23.10
C ILE A 298 -1.89 17.92 24.57
N PRO A 299 -0.59 18.12 24.87
CA PRO A 299 -0.16 18.41 26.23
C PRO A 299 -0.83 19.71 26.66
N SER A 300 -1.53 19.70 27.80
CA SER A 300 -2.37 20.81 28.28
C SER A 300 -1.62 22.13 28.54
N SER A 301 -0.31 22.19 28.30
CA SER A 301 0.60 23.32 28.54
C SER A 301 1.42 23.75 27.32
N SER A 302 1.08 23.31 26.10
CA SER A 302 1.76 23.73 24.86
C SER A 302 1.00 24.87 24.19
N ASP A 303 1.71 25.85 23.62
CA ASP A 303 1.09 26.88 22.79
C ASP A 303 0.65 26.32 21.42
N ASP A 304 -0.40 26.90 20.82
CA ASP A 304 -0.99 26.42 19.55
C ASP A 304 0.05 26.26 18.42
N TYR A 305 1.03 27.16 18.35
CA TYR A 305 2.07 27.14 17.32
C TYR A 305 2.97 25.90 17.41
N SER A 306 3.41 25.51 18.62
CA SER A 306 4.31 24.37 18.80
C SER A 306 3.63 23.04 18.48
N VAL A 307 2.35 22.89 18.82
CA VAL A 307 1.52 21.72 18.48
C VAL A 307 1.39 21.60 16.96
N LYS A 308 1.00 22.69 16.28
CA LYS A 308 0.89 22.72 14.81
C LYS A 308 2.22 22.40 14.14
N LEU A 309 3.33 22.91 14.66
CA LEU A 309 4.66 22.66 14.11
C LEU A 309 5.07 21.18 14.27
N TYR A 310 4.76 20.57 15.41
CA TYR A 310 4.99 19.15 15.65
C TYR A 310 4.18 18.28 14.68
N LEU A 311 2.89 18.57 14.52
CA LEU A 311 2.01 17.88 13.58
C LEU A 311 2.53 17.97 12.13
N GLN A 312 2.95 19.16 11.69
CA GLN A 312 3.53 19.34 10.36
C GLN A 312 4.82 18.53 10.15
N LYS A 313 5.68 18.44 11.16
CA LYS A 313 6.89 17.60 11.10
C LYS A 313 6.54 16.14 10.87
N GLN A 314 5.57 15.60 11.61
CA GLN A 314 5.15 14.21 11.46
C GLN A 314 4.47 13.97 10.11
N PHE A 315 3.58 14.88 9.69
CA PHE A 315 2.92 14.83 8.39
C PHE A 315 3.94 14.79 7.24
N MET A 316 4.91 15.70 7.24
CA MET A 316 5.91 15.77 6.17
C MET A 316 6.89 14.60 6.21
N SER A 317 7.27 14.13 7.40
CA SER A 317 8.10 12.93 7.57
C SER A 317 7.46 11.71 6.91
N ARG A 318 6.15 11.48 7.18
CA ARG A 318 5.38 10.38 6.58
C ARG A 318 5.16 10.58 5.08
N LEU A 319 4.81 11.79 4.64
CA LEU A 319 4.54 12.07 3.23
C LEU A 319 5.80 11.92 2.35
N THR A 320 6.98 12.21 2.88
CA THR A 320 8.24 12.16 2.14
C THR A 320 9.08 10.92 2.43
N ASN A 321 8.61 10.02 3.31
CA ASN A 321 9.37 8.88 3.85
C ASN A 321 10.79 9.27 4.33
N ASN A 322 10.92 10.47 4.90
CA ASN A 322 12.20 11.00 5.37
C ASN A 322 12.06 11.49 6.81
N THR A 323 12.75 10.84 7.73
CA THR A 323 12.70 11.16 9.16
C THR A 323 13.47 12.44 9.53
N CYS A 324 14.26 12.99 8.60
CA CYS A 324 15.11 14.17 8.81
C CYS A 324 14.52 15.46 8.23
N VAL A 325 13.20 15.55 8.05
CA VAL A 325 12.57 16.78 7.55
C VAL A 325 12.63 17.88 8.62
N SER A 326 13.49 18.87 8.40
CA SER A 326 13.51 20.10 9.20
C SER A 326 12.34 21.00 8.80
N ILE A 327 11.33 21.10 9.67
CA ILE A 327 10.27 22.10 9.58
C ILE A 327 10.59 23.20 10.60
N SER A 328 11.05 24.34 10.12
CA SER A 328 11.40 25.51 10.94
C SER A 328 10.21 26.41 11.24
N HIS A 329 9.17 26.40 10.39
CA HIS A 329 7.96 27.21 10.55
C HIS A 329 6.74 26.60 9.84
N LEU A 330 5.53 27.09 10.16
CA LEU A 330 4.27 26.54 9.65
C LEU A 330 4.03 26.69 8.13
N GLY A 331 4.77 27.57 7.46
CA GLY A 331 4.69 27.75 5.99
C GLY A 331 5.43 26.71 5.14
N VAL A 332 6.19 25.78 5.74
CA VAL A 332 7.02 24.83 4.95
C VAL A 332 6.17 23.84 4.15
N VAL A 333 5.03 23.41 4.71
CA VAL A 333 4.12 22.48 4.02
C VAL A 333 3.58 23.11 2.74
N GLU A 334 3.07 24.33 2.84
CA GLU A 334 2.59 25.11 1.70
C GLU A 334 3.65 25.23 0.61
N ASP A 335 4.84 25.72 0.95
CA ASP A 335 5.89 25.97 -0.04
C ASP A 335 6.32 24.70 -0.79
N ARG A 336 6.36 23.56 -0.09
CA ARG A 336 6.80 22.28 -0.67
C ARG A 336 5.72 21.54 -1.44
N LEU A 337 4.45 21.77 -1.14
CA LEU A 337 3.33 21.00 -1.71
C LEU A 337 2.47 21.78 -2.71
N LYS A 338 2.59 23.11 -2.81
CA LYS A 338 1.80 23.97 -3.72
C LYS A 338 1.85 23.57 -5.19
N ASP A 339 2.88 22.86 -5.63
CA ASP A 339 3.08 22.39 -7.01
C ASP A 339 2.99 20.85 -7.15
N LYS A 340 2.58 20.14 -6.09
CA LYS A 340 2.53 18.68 -6.05
C LYS A 340 1.10 18.17 -6.03
N LYS A 341 0.79 17.22 -6.92
CA LYS A 341 -0.48 16.48 -6.89
C LYS A 341 -0.41 15.43 -5.76
N VAL A 342 -1.15 15.64 -4.66
CA VAL A 342 -1.08 14.79 -3.47
C VAL A 342 -2.40 14.14 -3.07
N LEU A 343 -2.35 12.94 -2.48
CA LEU A 343 -3.46 12.30 -1.79
C LEU A 343 -3.18 12.25 -0.29
N VAL A 344 -3.96 12.98 0.50
CA VAL A 344 -3.81 13.02 1.96
C VAL A 344 -5.05 12.45 2.62
N VAL A 345 -4.88 11.51 3.54
CA VAL A 345 -5.96 11.04 4.42
C VAL A 345 -5.57 11.35 5.86
N LEU A 346 -6.44 12.10 6.55
CA LEU A 346 -6.32 12.44 7.96
C LEU A 346 -7.39 11.64 8.73
N ASP A 347 -6.98 10.55 9.39
CA ASP A 347 -7.90 9.65 10.07
C ASP A 347 -8.10 9.97 11.56
N ASP A 348 -9.34 9.80 12.02
CA ASP A 348 -9.79 10.05 13.41
C ASP A 348 -9.42 11.46 13.90
N VAL A 349 -9.74 12.48 13.10
CA VAL A 349 -9.59 13.90 13.47
C VAL A 349 -10.68 14.30 14.46
N ASP A 350 -10.30 14.90 15.59
CA ASP A 350 -11.22 15.38 16.63
C ASP A 350 -11.03 16.85 17.03
N HIS A 351 -9.98 17.50 16.53
CA HIS A 351 -9.69 18.92 16.78
C HIS A 351 -9.40 19.67 15.47
N LEU A 352 -9.82 20.94 15.39
CA LEU A 352 -9.63 21.75 14.17
C LEU A 352 -8.15 22.03 13.90
N GLU A 353 -7.37 22.23 14.97
CA GLU A 353 -5.94 22.51 14.97
C GLU A 353 -5.15 21.42 14.25
N GLN A 354 -5.62 20.17 14.28
CA GLN A 354 -5.02 19.05 13.56
C GLN A 354 -5.11 19.26 12.04
N VAL A 355 -6.27 19.73 11.56
CA VAL A 355 -6.47 20.05 10.14
C VAL A 355 -5.72 21.32 9.76
N GLU A 356 -5.75 22.36 10.60
CA GLU A 356 -5.02 23.60 10.36
C GLU A 356 -3.50 23.40 10.31
N ALA A 357 -2.97 22.43 11.05
CA ALA A 357 -1.57 22.08 10.95
C ALA A 357 -1.22 21.47 9.59
N MET A 358 -2.02 20.53 9.09
CA MET A 358 -1.63 19.67 7.96
C MET A 358 -2.22 20.09 6.61
N ALA A 359 -3.43 20.66 6.61
CA ALA A 359 -4.21 20.94 5.40
C ALA A 359 -5.15 22.15 5.60
N LYS A 360 -4.63 23.25 6.13
CA LYS A 360 -5.42 24.45 6.42
C LYS A 360 -6.16 24.97 5.21
N GLU A 361 -5.48 25.11 4.08
CA GLU A 361 -6.01 25.72 2.87
C GLU A 361 -5.77 24.83 1.66
N THR A 362 -6.65 24.93 0.65
CA THR A 362 -6.50 24.14 -0.58
C THR A 362 -5.32 24.60 -1.44
N TYR A 363 -4.95 25.89 -1.38
CA TYR A 363 -3.81 26.43 -2.12
C TYR A 363 -2.44 25.93 -1.61
N TRP A 364 -2.40 25.21 -0.48
CA TRP A 364 -1.19 24.52 -0.03
C TRP A 364 -0.79 23.35 -0.92
N PHE A 365 -1.68 22.91 -1.81
CA PHE A 365 -1.48 21.71 -2.61
C PHE A 365 -1.62 22.02 -4.09
N GLY A 366 -0.89 21.26 -4.91
CA GLY A 366 -0.92 21.44 -6.36
C GLY A 366 -2.19 20.91 -7.02
N PRO A 367 -2.44 21.28 -8.29
CA PRO A 367 -3.62 20.89 -9.03
C PRO A 367 -3.88 19.38 -9.01
N GLY A 368 -5.15 19.00 -8.86
CA GLY A 368 -5.60 17.61 -8.82
C GLY A 368 -5.42 16.91 -7.46
N SER A 369 -5.05 17.65 -6.40
CA SER A 369 -4.86 17.07 -5.06
C SER A 369 -6.18 16.74 -4.35
N ARG A 370 -6.17 15.71 -3.50
CA ARG A 370 -7.32 15.25 -2.71
C ARG A 370 -6.94 15.14 -1.25
N ILE A 371 -7.68 15.82 -0.39
CA ILE A 371 -7.50 15.83 1.06
C ILE A 371 -8.76 15.24 1.67
N ILE A 372 -8.64 14.11 2.34
CA ILE A 372 -9.74 13.37 2.96
C ILE A 372 -9.61 13.48 4.47
N ILE A 373 -10.65 13.99 5.11
CA ILE A 373 -10.73 14.16 6.57
C ILE A 373 -11.76 13.16 7.09
N VAL A 374 -11.32 12.23 7.92
CA VAL A 374 -12.19 11.24 8.56
C VAL A 374 -12.47 11.67 9.98
N THR A 375 -13.74 11.88 10.33
CA THR A 375 -14.10 12.37 11.66
C THR A 375 -15.49 11.92 12.11
N GLN A 376 -15.73 12.04 13.40
CA GLN A 376 -17.05 11.89 14.03
C GLN A 376 -17.73 13.25 14.25
N ASP A 377 -16.96 14.34 14.21
CA ASP A 377 -17.44 15.68 14.52
C ASP A 377 -17.65 16.50 13.24
N GLN A 378 -18.92 16.69 12.88
CA GLN A 378 -19.30 17.50 11.72
C GLN A 378 -18.86 18.96 11.86
N ARG A 379 -18.66 19.47 13.09
CA ARG A 379 -18.19 20.85 13.33
C ARG A 379 -16.77 21.04 12.82
N VAL A 380 -15.91 20.04 12.96
CA VAL A 380 -14.54 20.06 12.42
C VAL A 380 -14.57 20.19 10.90
N LEU A 381 -15.43 19.44 10.21
CA LEU A 381 -15.58 19.54 8.75
C LEU A 381 -16.04 20.92 8.31
N ARG A 382 -17.08 21.47 8.97
CA ARG A 382 -17.60 22.81 8.66
C ARG A 382 -16.55 23.89 8.89
N ALA A 383 -15.85 23.86 10.02
CA ALA A 383 -14.81 24.82 10.35
C ALA A 383 -13.57 24.69 9.43
N SER A 384 -13.32 23.51 8.88
CA SER A 384 -12.21 23.24 7.95
C SER A 384 -12.50 23.61 6.49
N GLY A 385 -13.70 24.14 6.20
CA GLY A 385 -14.12 24.51 4.84
C GLY A 385 -14.36 23.31 3.91
N VAL A 386 -14.80 22.17 4.46
CA VAL A 386 -15.10 20.96 3.69
C VAL A 386 -16.46 21.11 3.01
N ASN A 387 -16.46 21.13 1.67
CA ASN A 387 -17.68 21.28 0.87
C ASN A 387 -18.28 19.94 0.42
N TYR A 388 -17.49 18.87 0.42
CA TYR A 388 -17.89 17.55 -0.04
C TYR A 388 -17.90 16.58 1.14
N ILE A 389 -19.05 16.02 1.49
CA ILE A 389 -19.19 15.13 2.65
C ILE A 389 -19.83 13.81 2.22
N HIS A 390 -19.17 12.71 2.57
CA HIS A 390 -19.72 11.36 2.54
C HIS A 390 -20.14 10.95 3.95
N GLU A 391 -21.45 10.97 4.19
CA GLU A 391 -22.03 10.42 5.41
C GLU A 391 -22.14 8.90 5.31
N VAL A 392 -21.48 8.21 6.24
CA VAL A 392 -21.45 6.75 6.30
C VAL A 392 -22.66 6.27 7.09
N ASN A 393 -23.63 5.73 6.37
CA ASN A 393 -24.81 5.10 6.94
C ASN A 393 -24.52 3.66 7.38
N LEU A 394 -25.42 3.13 8.23
CA LEU A 394 -25.45 1.71 8.56
C LEU A 394 -25.60 0.85 7.29
N PRO A 395 -24.93 -0.32 7.23
CA PRO A 395 -25.15 -1.28 6.16
C PRO A 395 -26.61 -1.71 6.11
N SER A 396 -27.04 -2.17 4.94
CA SER A 396 -28.34 -2.83 4.80
C SER A 396 -28.42 -4.08 5.67
N TYR A 397 -29.64 -4.57 5.89
CA TYR A 397 -29.88 -5.78 6.66
C TYR A 397 -29.05 -6.97 6.16
N ASP A 398 -29.02 -7.16 4.83
CA ASP A 398 -28.32 -8.28 4.20
C ASP A 398 -26.80 -8.10 4.28
N GLU A 399 -26.29 -6.89 4.05
CA GLU A 399 -24.86 -6.60 4.22
C GLU A 399 -24.41 -6.81 5.66
N ALA A 400 -25.21 -6.39 6.64
CA ALA A 400 -24.92 -6.60 8.06
C ALA A 400 -24.80 -8.09 8.41
N LEU A 401 -25.72 -8.92 7.90
CA LEU A 401 -25.66 -10.36 8.08
C LEU A 401 -24.41 -10.95 7.42
N GLN A 402 -24.11 -10.55 6.18
CA GLN A 402 -22.91 -11.01 5.48
C GLN A 402 -21.63 -10.61 6.23
N MET A 403 -21.55 -9.39 6.77
CA MET A 403 -20.41 -8.95 7.59
C MET A 403 -20.23 -9.84 8.81
N PHE A 404 -21.31 -10.11 9.55
CA PHE A 404 -21.26 -11.03 10.68
C PHE A 404 -20.76 -12.43 10.27
N CYS A 405 -21.32 -12.98 9.20
CA CYS A 405 -20.95 -14.30 8.69
C CYS A 405 -19.49 -14.37 8.23
N MET A 406 -18.96 -13.33 7.60
CA MET A 406 -17.54 -13.27 7.24
C MET A 406 -16.65 -13.43 8.48
N TYR A 407 -16.98 -12.78 9.60
CA TYR A 407 -16.21 -12.93 10.83
C TYR A 407 -16.43 -14.25 11.56
N ALA A 408 -17.66 -14.79 11.55
CA ALA A 408 -18.00 -16.03 12.26
C ALA A 408 -17.57 -17.29 11.50
N PHE A 409 -17.64 -17.28 10.17
CA PHE A 409 -17.57 -18.47 9.33
C PHE A 409 -16.53 -18.38 8.20
N ASP A 410 -15.94 -17.21 7.95
CA ASP A 410 -15.05 -16.96 6.80
C ASP A 410 -15.75 -17.10 5.43
N GLN A 411 -17.07 -16.87 5.42
CA GLN A 411 -17.92 -16.90 4.22
C GLN A 411 -19.11 -15.95 4.39
N LYS A 412 -19.67 -15.47 3.28
CA LYS A 412 -20.74 -14.45 3.29
C LYS A 412 -22.06 -14.93 3.88
N TYR A 413 -22.27 -16.23 4.00
CA TYR A 413 -23.52 -16.82 4.42
C TYR A 413 -23.32 -17.74 5.63
N PRO A 414 -24.34 -17.90 6.50
CA PRO A 414 -24.23 -18.84 7.62
C PRO A 414 -24.03 -20.27 7.11
N LYS A 415 -23.38 -21.10 7.93
CA LYS A 415 -23.31 -22.55 7.68
C LYS A 415 -24.68 -23.18 7.92
N ASP A 416 -24.91 -24.35 7.34
CA ASP A 416 -26.12 -25.15 7.60
C ASP A 416 -26.31 -25.36 9.12
N GLY A 417 -27.53 -25.17 9.61
CA GLY A 417 -27.87 -25.19 11.04
C GLY A 417 -27.69 -23.85 11.77
N PHE A 418 -26.87 -22.93 11.26
CA PHE A 418 -26.58 -21.65 11.95
C PHE A 418 -27.46 -20.48 11.50
N GLN A 419 -28.35 -20.66 10.53
CA GLN A 419 -29.10 -19.56 9.92
C GLN A 419 -29.96 -18.79 10.92
N GLU A 420 -30.76 -19.49 11.72
CA GLU A 420 -31.61 -18.85 12.74
C GLU A 420 -30.77 -18.18 13.83
N LEU A 421 -29.67 -18.81 14.24
CA LEU A 421 -28.76 -18.27 15.25
C LEU A 421 -28.06 -16.99 14.75
N ALA A 422 -27.62 -16.97 13.49
CA ALA A 422 -27.01 -15.80 12.88
C ALA A 422 -27.98 -14.61 12.83
N TRP A 423 -29.25 -14.85 12.49
CA TRP A 423 -30.29 -13.82 12.55
C TRP A 423 -30.52 -13.31 13.97
N LYS A 424 -30.61 -14.21 14.98
CA LYS A 424 -30.75 -13.83 16.39
C LYS A 424 -29.59 -12.97 16.88
N VAL A 425 -28.34 -13.32 16.51
CA VAL A 425 -27.17 -12.50 16.85
C VAL A 425 -27.26 -11.12 16.19
N LYS A 426 -27.61 -11.05 14.90
CA LYS A 426 -27.74 -9.77 14.20
C LYS A 426 -28.83 -8.90 14.84
N ASP A 427 -30.00 -9.45 15.16
CA ASP A 427 -31.07 -8.71 15.83
C ASP A 427 -30.67 -8.20 17.22
N LEU A 428 -29.79 -8.94 17.91
CA LEU A 428 -29.25 -8.52 19.19
C LEU A 428 -28.24 -7.35 19.07
N VAL A 429 -27.41 -7.36 18.03
CA VAL A 429 -26.26 -6.45 17.86
C VAL A 429 -26.59 -5.26 16.96
N GLY A 430 -27.70 -5.34 16.22
CA GLY A 430 -28.10 -4.37 15.21
C GLY A 430 -27.24 -4.47 13.95
N CYS A 431 -27.05 -3.33 13.28
CA CYS A 431 -26.32 -3.26 12.00
C CYS A 431 -24.95 -2.57 12.12
N LEU A 432 -24.45 -2.31 13.33
CA LEU A 432 -23.17 -1.61 13.51
C LEU A 432 -21.99 -2.54 13.15
N PRO A 433 -21.18 -2.24 12.12
CA PRO A 433 -20.08 -3.12 11.66
C PRO A 433 -19.11 -3.54 12.77
N LEU A 434 -18.75 -2.62 13.68
CA LEU A 434 -17.90 -2.96 14.82
C LEU A 434 -18.53 -4.03 15.73
N GLY A 435 -19.81 -3.90 16.05
CA GLY A 435 -20.53 -4.88 16.87
C GLY A 435 -20.61 -6.24 16.19
N LEU A 436 -20.96 -6.26 14.90
CA LEU A 436 -21.03 -7.46 14.07
C LEU A 436 -19.69 -8.20 14.02
N ARG A 437 -18.59 -7.45 13.87
CA ARG A 437 -17.23 -8.01 13.92
C ARG A 437 -16.90 -8.64 15.25
N VAL A 438 -17.16 -7.95 16.36
CA VAL A 438 -16.85 -8.46 17.70
C VAL A 438 -17.63 -9.74 17.97
N MET A 439 -18.92 -9.75 17.67
CA MET A 439 -19.77 -10.91 17.92
C MET A 439 -19.48 -12.06 16.96
N GLY A 440 -19.25 -11.79 15.68
CA GLY A 440 -18.84 -12.82 14.73
C GLY A 440 -17.51 -13.47 15.15
N SER A 441 -16.54 -12.68 15.57
CA SER A 441 -15.25 -13.19 16.05
C SER A 441 -15.38 -14.00 17.33
N TYR A 442 -16.25 -13.58 18.26
CA TYR A 442 -16.53 -14.30 19.50
C TYR A 442 -17.04 -15.71 19.22
N PHE A 443 -18.00 -15.81 18.30
CA PHE A 443 -18.63 -17.08 17.94
C PHE A 443 -17.82 -17.96 16.98
N ARG A 444 -16.70 -17.45 16.44
CA ARG A 444 -15.88 -18.16 15.45
C ARG A 444 -15.38 -19.49 16.01
N GLY A 445 -15.65 -20.57 15.27
CA GLY A 445 -15.21 -21.92 15.61
C GLY A 445 -15.94 -22.57 16.79
N MET A 446 -17.04 -21.98 17.28
CA MET A 446 -17.96 -22.65 18.20
C MET A 446 -18.98 -23.50 17.42
N SER A 447 -19.47 -24.56 18.06
CA SER A 447 -20.56 -25.42 17.61
C SER A 447 -21.93 -24.73 17.77
N GLU A 448 -22.95 -25.28 17.10
CA GLU A 448 -24.33 -24.77 17.16
C GLU A 448 -24.88 -24.77 18.60
N GLN A 449 -24.55 -25.81 19.37
CA GLN A 449 -24.95 -25.90 20.78
C GLN A 449 -24.31 -24.79 21.62
N GLU A 450 -23.01 -24.56 21.47
CA GLU A 450 -22.29 -23.50 22.18
C GLU A 450 -22.85 -22.11 21.86
N TRP A 451 -23.24 -21.85 20.60
CA TRP A 451 -23.91 -20.60 20.22
C TRP A 451 -25.24 -20.44 20.96
N THR A 452 -26.04 -21.51 20.99
CA THR A 452 -27.36 -21.53 21.63
C THR A 452 -27.26 -21.23 23.13
N GLU A 453 -26.24 -21.77 23.79
CA GLU A 453 -25.98 -21.55 25.22
C GLU A 453 -25.43 -20.14 25.52
N ALA A 454 -24.60 -19.59 24.61
CA ALA A 454 -23.96 -18.28 24.81
C ALA A 454 -24.84 -17.07 24.46
N LEU A 455 -25.84 -17.26 23.59
CA LEU A 455 -26.76 -16.19 23.14
C LEU A 455 -27.55 -15.51 24.27
N PRO A 456 -28.18 -16.25 25.22
CA PRO A 456 -28.90 -15.64 26.35
C PRO A 456 -28.01 -14.80 27.26
N SER A 457 -26.79 -15.27 27.53
CA SER A 457 -25.74 -14.56 28.30
C SER A 457 -25.31 -13.26 27.60
N SER A 458 -25.18 -13.31 26.28
CA SER A 458 -24.85 -12.12 25.47
C SER A 458 -25.98 -11.09 25.51
N ARG A 459 -27.25 -11.53 25.50
CA ARG A 459 -28.42 -10.65 25.60
C ARG A 459 -28.51 -9.95 26.95
N SER A 460 -28.26 -10.66 28.05
CA SER A 460 -28.28 -10.04 29.39
C SER A 460 -27.16 -9.02 29.55
N ALA A 461 -25.95 -9.31 29.07
CA ALA A 461 -24.80 -8.41 29.16
C ALA A 461 -24.96 -7.13 28.31
N ILE A 462 -25.51 -7.23 27.09
CA ILE A 462 -25.82 -6.05 26.24
C ILE A 462 -26.94 -5.20 26.87
N SER A 463 -27.99 -5.84 27.41
CA SER A 463 -29.12 -5.11 28.02
C SER A 463 -28.76 -4.38 29.32
N SER A 464 -27.69 -4.80 29.98
CA SER A 464 -27.24 -4.25 31.27
C SER A 464 -26.05 -3.28 31.13
N GLY A 465 -25.64 -2.95 29.89
CA GLY A 465 -24.50 -2.07 29.62
C GLY A 465 -23.15 -2.69 29.99
N TRP A 466 -23.11 -4.01 30.19
CA TRP A 466 -21.91 -4.81 30.41
C TRP A 466 -21.24 -5.27 29.10
N ILE A 467 -21.85 -4.94 27.96
CA ILE A 467 -21.27 -5.02 26.62
C ILE A 467 -21.58 -3.72 25.91
#